data_AF-A0A8T7BZZ1-F1
#
_entry.id   AF-A0A8T7BZZ1-F1
#
_cell.length_a   1.000
_cell.length_b   1.000
_cell.length_c   1.000
_cell.angle_alpha   90.00
_cell.angle_beta   90.00
_cell.angle_gamma   90.00
#
_symmetry.space_group_name_H-M   'P 1'
#
loop_
_entity.id
_entity.type
_entity.pdbx_description
1 polymer ?
#
loop_
_entity_poly.entity_id
_entity_poly.type
_entity_poly.pdbx_seq_one_letter_code
_entity_poly.pdbx_strand_id
1 'polypeptide(L)'
;TLEGDQIFNGAVDNATGTAALMEIAEAFVSAGPPRRSILFMAVTAEESGLLGSRHYGTNPVYPLAQTVAGINMDGVNVLGRTRDVAAIGYGSSELEAYLARAAKLQDRFIVPEPTPEKGFFYRSDHFNLSKQGVPVLYAKGGVDFRVGGVARGTALAEDWVANRYHKVSDEYRDDWDLAGAMEDMLLYYQVGRELADSDTWPEWNSSSEFKAIRDASLSGQR
;
A
#
# COMPACT_ATOMS: atom_id res chain seq x y z
N THR A 1 -37.43 -6.94 -5.55
CA THR A 1 -36.76 -5.78 -4.95
C THR A 1 -35.75 -6.30 -3.95
N LEU A 2 -34.55 -5.73 -3.93
CA LEU A 2 -33.59 -6.06 -2.88
C LEU A 2 -34.11 -5.47 -1.55
N GLU A 3 -34.09 -6.27 -0.48
CA GLU A 3 -34.49 -5.87 0.87
C GLU A 3 -33.25 -5.56 1.72
N GLY A 4 -33.33 -4.54 2.58
CA GLY A 4 -32.20 -4.11 3.42
C GLY A 4 -31.28 -3.10 2.74
N ASP A 5 -30.16 -2.81 3.40
CA ASP A 5 -29.13 -1.90 2.91
C ASP A 5 -28.47 -2.43 1.63
N GLN A 6 -28.25 -1.52 0.68
CA GLN A 6 -27.69 -1.78 -0.64
C GLN A 6 -26.54 -0.83 -0.97
N ILE A 7 -26.10 -0.05 0.01
CA ILE A 7 -24.95 0.85 -0.13
C ILE A 7 -23.70 0.06 0.24
N PHE A 8 -22.67 0.15 -0.61
CA PHE A 8 -21.35 -0.39 -0.36
C PHE A 8 -20.49 0.77 0.13
N ASN A 9 -20.47 1.01 1.43
CA ASN A 9 -19.78 2.17 1.99
C ASN A 9 -18.25 2.08 1.88
N GLY A 10 -17.70 0.86 1.83
CA GLY A 10 -16.27 0.67 1.59
C GLY A 10 -15.41 1.26 2.70
N ALA A 11 -15.84 1.09 3.95
CA ALA A 11 -15.22 1.75 5.09
C ALA A 11 -13.74 1.37 5.22
N VAL A 12 -13.40 0.08 5.19
CA VAL A 12 -12.02 -0.36 5.10
C VAL A 12 -11.51 -0.25 3.66
N ASP A 13 -12.29 -0.72 2.69
CA ASP A 13 -11.93 -0.79 1.26
C ASP A 13 -12.72 0.24 0.42
N ASN A 14 -12.21 1.45 0.19
CA ASN A 14 -10.90 1.97 0.58
C ASN A 14 -10.98 3.36 1.23
N ALA A 15 -12.04 3.63 2.01
CA ALA A 15 -12.17 4.89 2.73
C ALA A 15 -11.06 5.07 3.77
N THR A 16 -10.66 4.01 4.48
CA THR A 16 -9.54 4.08 5.43
C THR A 16 -8.20 4.39 4.77
N GLY A 17 -7.90 3.86 3.58
CA GLY A 17 -6.68 4.22 2.84
C GLY A 17 -6.70 5.65 2.34
N THR A 18 -7.87 6.17 1.95
CA THR A 18 -8.04 7.58 1.58
C THR A 18 -7.81 8.50 2.79
N ALA A 19 -8.38 8.17 3.95
CA ALA A 19 -8.13 8.90 5.19
C ALA A 19 -6.64 8.86 5.56
N ALA A 20 -6.01 7.68 5.48
CA ALA A 20 -4.58 7.53 5.74
C ALA A 20 -3.71 8.37 4.80
N LEU A 21 -4.06 8.48 3.51
CA LEU A 21 -3.37 9.35 2.56
C LEU A 21 -3.41 10.82 3.00
N MET A 22 -4.54 11.30 3.50
CA MET A 22 -4.70 12.67 4.00
C MET A 22 -3.86 12.91 5.26
N GLU A 23 -3.90 11.99 6.22
CA GLU A 23 -3.13 12.09 7.48
C GLU A 23 -1.61 12.06 7.22
N ILE A 24 -1.15 11.19 6.33
CA ILE A 24 0.27 11.14 5.94
C ILE A 24 0.66 12.45 5.22
N ALA A 25 -0.20 13.00 4.37
CA ALA A 25 0.06 14.28 3.71
C ALA A 25 0.21 15.43 4.74
N GLU A 26 -0.66 15.48 5.74
CA GLU A 26 -0.55 16.44 6.84
C GLU A 26 0.75 16.26 7.64
N ALA A 27 1.16 15.02 7.90
CA ALA A 27 2.44 14.73 8.56
C ALA A 27 3.65 15.23 7.76
N PHE A 28 3.65 15.05 6.43
CA PHE A 28 4.70 15.59 5.55
C PHE A 28 4.76 17.11 5.55
N VAL A 29 3.60 17.79 5.52
CA VAL A 29 3.52 19.25 5.61
C VAL A 29 4.06 19.73 6.96
N SER A 30 3.64 19.08 8.05
CA SER A 30 4.03 19.44 9.43
C SER A 30 5.53 19.26 9.69
N ALA A 31 6.15 18.23 9.10
CA ALA A 31 7.58 17.95 9.22
C ALA A 31 8.45 18.85 8.33
N GLY A 32 7.85 19.67 7.47
CA GLY A 32 8.56 20.49 6.47
C GLY A 32 8.93 19.72 5.20
N PRO A 33 9.24 20.44 4.12
CA PRO A 33 9.47 19.85 2.80
C PRO A 33 10.73 18.96 2.79
N PRO A 34 10.64 17.74 2.23
CA PRO A 34 11.82 16.89 2.02
C PRO A 34 12.62 17.36 0.80
N ARG A 35 13.77 16.73 0.54
CA ARG A 35 14.64 17.06 -0.61
C ARG A 35 13.98 16.81 -1.97
N ARG A 36 13.10 15.81 -2.06
CA ARG A 36 12.34 15.45 -3.27
C ARG A 36 10.88 15.90 -3.17
N SER A 37 10.24 16.10 -4.32
CA SER A 37 8.80 16.34 -4.35
C SER A 37 8.03 15.06 -3.96
N ILE A 38 6.91 15.24 -3.25
CA ILE A 38 5.98 14.17 -2.92
C ILE A 38 4.69 14.38 -3.69
N LEU A 39 4.17 13.32 -4.33
CA LEU A 39 2.84 13.29 -4.92
C LEU A 39 1.94 12.41 -4.05
N PHE A 40 0.91 13.02 -3.45
CA PHE A 40 -0.20 12.29 -2.86
C PHE A 40 -1.28 12.08 -3.92
N MET A 41 -1.66 10.84 -4.17
CA MET A 41 -2.54 10.48 -5.29
C MET A 41 -3.70 9.62 -4.80
N ALA A 42 -4.89 10.20 -4.78
CA ALA A 42 -6.15 9.47 -4.67
C ALA A 42 -6.63 9.16 -6.09
N VAL A 43 -6.73 7.89 -6.44
CA VAL A 43 -7.19 7.46 -7.76
C VAL A 43 -8.69 7.15 -7.73
N THR A 44 -9.27 7.07 -8.92
CA THR A 44 -10.71 6.80 -9.10
C THR A 44 -10.91 5.49 -9.85
N ALA A 45 -12.05 4.82 -9.63
CA ALA A 45 -12.46 3.64 -10.39
C ALA A 45 -11.43 2.49 -10.35
N GLU A 46 -10.81 2.28 -9.18
CA GLU A 46 -10.01 1.09 -8.85
C GLU A 46 -10.85 -0.17 -9.06
N GLU A 47 -12.03 -0.21 -8.42
CA GLU A 47 -12.95 -1.35 -8.44
C GLU A 47 -13.58 -1.64 -9.81
N SER A 48 -13.41 -0.73 -10.76
CA SER A 48 -13.85 -0.90 -12.16
C SER A 48 -12.72 -1.36 -13.09
N GLY A 49 -11.63 -1.89 -12.53
CA GLY A 49 -10.48 -2.40 -13.28
C GLY A 49 -9.30 -1.42 -13.33
N LEU A 50 -9.00 -0.77 -12.20
CA LEU A 50 -7.85 0.09 -11.98
C LEU A 50 -7.79 1.28 -12.96
N LEU A 51 -8.94 1.85 -13.33
CA LEU A 51 -9.03 2.76 -14.47
C LEU A 51 -8.31 4.08 -14.21
N GLY A 52 -8.40 4.63 -13.01
CA GLY A 52 -7.73 5.88 -12.64
C GLY A 52 -6.21 5.73 -12.60
N SER A 53 -5.69 4.71 -11.92
CA SER A 53 -4.24 4.45 -11.87
C SER A 53 -3.68 4.07 -13.24
N ARG A 54 -4.44 3.34 -14.08
CA ARG A 54 -4.10 3.08 -15.48
C ARG A 54 -4.00 4.37 -16.29
N HIS A 55 -4.96 5.27 -16.11
CA HIS A 55 -4.94 6.55 -16.80
C HIS A 55 -3.69 7.35 -16.42
N TYR A 56 -3.41 7.50 -15.11
CA TYR A 56 -2.21 8.20 -14.65
C TYR A 56 -0.91 7.54 -15.14
N GLY A 57 -0.78 6.22 -15.03
CA GLY A 57 0.43 5.51 -15.49
C GLY A 57 0.71 5.70 -16.99
N THR A 58 -0.32 5.85 -17.81
CA THR A 58 -0.16 6.06 -19.26
C THR A 58 -0.17 7.54 -19.69
N ASN A 59 -0.65 8.44 -18.85
CA ASN A 59 -0.74 9.88 -19.09
C ASN A 59 -0.30 10.65 -17.84
N PRO A 60 0.97 10.50 -17.40
CA PRO A 60 1.37 11.00 -16.11
C PRO A 60 1.56 12.51 -16.16
N VAL A 61 1.11 13.21 -15.12
CA VAL A 61 1.35 14.66 -14.97
C VAL A 61 2.84 14.95 -14.80
N TYR A 62 3.55 14.08 -14.06
CA TYR A 62 5.00 14.10 -13.91
C TYR A 62 5.62 12.90 -14.61
N PRO A 63 6.65 13.07 -15.47
CA PRO A 63 7.24 11.95 -16.20
C PRO A 63 7.67 10.80 -15.28
N LEU A 64 7.25 9.57 -15.57
CA LEU A 64 7.52 8.41 -14.68
C LEU A 64 9.02 8.07 -14.52
N ALA A 65 9.85 8.49 -15.47
CA ALA A 65 11.30 8.37 -15.34
C ALA A 65 11.89 9.32 -14.27
N GLN A 66 11.15 10.34 -13.82
CA GLN A 66 11.47 11.18 -12.66
C GLN A 66 10.83 10.67 -11.35
N THR A 67 9.95 9.66 -11.42
CA THR A 67 9.34 9.05 -10.24
C THR A 67 10.31 8.03 -9.65
N VAL A 68 10.80 8.27 -8.43
CA VAL A 68 11.74 7.38 -7.73
C VAL A 68 11.10 6.03 -7.44
N ALA A 69 9.96 6.07 -6.75
CA ALA A 69 9.17 4.92 -6.33
C ALA A 69 7.74 5.36 -6.00
N GLY A 70 6.84 4.40 -5.84
CA GLY A 70 5.51 4.59 -5.25
C GLY A 70 5.36 3.85 -3.93
N ILE A 71 4.40 4.28 -3.11
CA ILE A 71 3.89 3.53 -1.96
C ILE A 71 2.38 3.44 -2.13
N ASN A 72 1.85 2.22 -2.18
CA ASN A 72 0.43 1.96 -2.35
C ASN A 72 -0.19 1.52 -1.03
N MET A 73 -1.34 2.09 -0.73
CA MET A 73 -2.13 1.80 0.46
C MET A 73 -3.55 1.53 0.02
N ASP A 74 -4.11 0.43 0.51
CA ASP A 74 -5.38 -0.09 0.04
C ASP A 74 -6.04 -0.88 1.18
N GLY A 75 -6.80 -0.11 1.96
CA GLY A 75 -7.13 -0.35 3.35
C GLY A 75 -5.95 -0.12 4.30
N VAL A 76 -6.26 0.23 5.56
CA VAL A 76 -5.32 0.15 6.69
C VAL A 76 -5.88 -0.74 7.80
N ASN A 77 -5.02 -1.24 8.68
CA ASN A 77 -5.42 -2.17 9.73
C ASN A 77 -6.21 -1.49 10.88
N VAL A 78 -7.53 -1.63 10.87
CA VAL A 78 -8.44 -1.05 11.89
C VAL A 78 -8.74 -2.00 13.07
N LEU A 79 -8.00 -3.10 13.19
CA LEU A 79 -8.31 -4.22 14.10
C LEU A 79 -7.28 -4.41 15.22
N GLY A 80 -6.32 -3.49 15.34
CA GLY A 80 -5.27 -3.48 16.35
C GLY A 80 -3.89 -3.91 15.85
N ARG A 81 -2.88 -3.74 16.70
CA ARG A 81 -1.45 -3.85 16.34
C ARG A 81 -1.03 -5.27 15.93
N THR A 82 -0.18 -5.38 14.90
CA THR A 82 0.45 -6.64 14.44
C THR A 82 1.97 -6.61 14.63
N ARG A 83 2.59 -7.78 14.75
CA ARG A 83 4.05 -7.94 14.74
C ARG A 83 4.59 -8.04 13.31
N ASP A 84 3.81 -8.59 12.40
CA ASP A 84 4.17 -8.79 11.02
C ASP A 84 3.56 -7.71 10.09
N VAL A 85 4.28 -7.45 9.00
CA VAL A 85 3.87 -6.61 7.88
C VAL A 85 4.00 -7.46 6.61
N ALA A 86 2.89 -7.71 5.93
CA ALA A 86 2.91 -8.47 4.69
C ALA A 86 3.31 -7.57 3.52
N ALA A 87 4.42 -7.89 2.84
CA ALA A 87 4.76 -7.24 1.58
C ALA A 87 4.14 -8.02 0.41
N ILE A 88 3.32 -7.34 -0.37
CA ILE A 88 2.69 -7.91 -1.56
C ILE A 88 3.70 -7.87 -2.71
N GLY A 89 3.94 -9.01 -3.34
CA GLY A 89 5.02 -9.15 -4.33
C GLY A 89 6.42 -9.20 -3.70
N TYR A 90 6.54 -9.72 -2.48
CA TYR A 90 7.81 -9.91 -1.76
C TYR A 90 8.90 -10.53 -2.66
N GLY A 91 10.11 -10.02 -2.55
CA GLY A 91 11.27 -10.37 -3.37
C GLY A 91 11.36 -9.63 -4.70
N SER A 92 10.47 -8.66 -4.98
CA SER A 92 10.43 -8.00 -6.29
C SER A 92 11.31 -6.76 -6.38
N SER A 93 11.51 -6.01 -5.29
CA SER A 93 12.23 -4.72 -5.35
C SER A 93 13.06 -4.43 -4.11
N GLU A 94 14.02 -3.52 -4.25
CA GLU A 94 14.83 -3.02 -3.15
C GLU A 94 14.03 -2.20 -2.11
N LEU A 95 12.78 -1.85 -2.40
CA LEU A 95 11.90 -1.12 -1.48
C LEU A 95 11.60 -1.91 -0.19
N GLU A 96 11.69 -3.24 -0.24
CA GLU A 96 11.51 -4.11 0.92
C GLU A 96 12.57 -3.85 2.00
N ALA A 97 13.76 -3.41 1.62
CA ALA A 97 14.79 -3.04 2.59
C ALA A 97 14.42 -1.78 3.39
N TYR A 98 13.75 -0.81 2.74
CA TYR A 98 13.22 0.39 3.42
C TYR A 98 12.07 -0.01 4.34
N LEU A 99 11.15 -0.85 3.84
CA LEU A 99 10.05 -1.39 4.65
C LEU A 99 10.58 -2.11 5.90
N ALA A 100 11.59 -2.97 5.76
CA ALA A 100 12.18 -3.71 6.87
C ALA A 100 12.81 -2.79 7.93
N ARG A 101 13.48 -1.70 7.51
CA ARG A 101 14.03 -0.71 8.45
C ARG A 101 12.91 0.01 9.20
N ALA A 102 11.88 0.49 8.50
CA ALA A 102 10.73 1.15 9.12
C ALA A 102 9.98 0.21 10.09
N ALA A 103 9.72 -1.04 9.68
CA ALA A 103 9.09 -2.04 10.53
C ALA A 103 9.90 -2.30 11.81
N LYS A 104 11.24 -2.41 11.70
CA LYS A 104 12.12 -2.62 12.86
C LYS A 104 12.04 -1.49 13.88
N LEU A 105 11.86 -0.23 13.45
CA LEU A 105 11.68 0.91 14.37
C LEU A 105 10.40 0.78 15.21
N GLN A 106 9.44 -0.02 14.77
CA GLN A 106 8.17 -0.29 15.43
C GLN A 106 8.14 -1.64 16.17
N ASP A 107 9.28 -2.33 16.30
CA ASP A 107 9.33 -3.71 16.81
C ASP A 107 8.43 -4.66 15.98
N ARG A 108 8.44 -4.49 14.65
CA ARG A 108 7.73 -5.31 13.66
C ARG A 108 8.73 -5.93 12.69
N PHE A 109 8.30 -6.96 11.97
CA PHE A 109 9.08 -7.63 10.92
C PHE A 109 8.25 -7.80 9.64
N ILE A 110 8.92 -7.85 8.50
CA ILE A 110 8.26 -8.06 7.22
C ILE A 110 8.15 -9.56 6.91
N VAL A 111 7.07 -9.96 6.27
CA VAL A 111 6.83 -11.31 5.79
C VAL A 111 6.35 -11.28 4.35
N PRO A 112 6.58 -12.34 3.56
CA PRO A 112 5.87 -12.50 2.30
C PRO A 112 4.37 -12.58 2.57
N GLU A 113 3.59 -12.08 1.63
CA GLU A 113 2.14 -12.28 1.68
C GLU A 113 1.81 -13.80 1.67
N PRO A 114 0.83 -14.26 2.47
CA PRO A 114 0.67 -15.68 2.78
C PRO A 114 0.01 -16.51 1.66
N THR A 115 -0.56 -15.86 0.64
CA THR A 115 -1.36 -16.47 -0.43
C THR A 115 -1.05 -15.89 -1.83
N PRO A 116 0.23 -15.92 -2.29
CA PRO A 116 0.67 -15.38 -3.59
C PRO A 116 -0.08 -15.94 -4.79
N GLU A 117 -0.58 -17.17 -4.69
CA GLU A 117 -1.40 -17.81 -5.71
C GLU A 117 -2.73 -17.08 -6.00
N LYS A 118 -3.19 -16.20 -5.08
CA LYS A 118 -4.37 -15.35 -5.30
C LYS A 118 -4.07 -14.11 -6.15
N GLY A 119 -2.81 -13.87 -6.48
CA GLY A 119 -2.39 -12.84 -7.42
C GLY A 119 -2.60 -11.42 -6.93
N PHE A 120 -2.57 -11.17 -5.61
CA PHE A 120 -2.87 -9.84 -5.03
C PHE A 120 -1.99 -8.71 -5.57
N PHE A 121 -0.76 -9.01 -5.95
CA PHE A 121 0.13 -8.04 -6.60
C PHE A 121 -0.45 -7.44 -7.90
N TYR A 122 -1.33 -8.16 -8.59
CA TYR A 122 -1.90 -7.73 -9.87
C TYR A 122 -3.25 -7.02 -9.74
N ARG A 123 -3.72 -6.77 -8.51
CA ARG A 123 -5.12 -6.45 -8.20
C ARG A 123 -5.32 -5.14 -7.45
N SER A 124 -4.35 -4.23 -7.47
CA SER A 124 -4.47 -2.90 -6.86
C SER A 124 -3.67 -1.88 -7.66
N ASP A 125 -3.85 -0.60 -7.38
CA ASP A 125 -3.43 0.52 -8.25
C ASP A 125 -1.93 0.61 -8.52
N HIS A 126 -1.09 0.17 -7.57
CA HIS A 126 0.36 0.06 -7.77
C HIS A 126 0.73 -0.65 -9.07
N PHE A 127 -0.03 -1.67 -9.46
CA PHE A 127 0.27 -2.50 -10.62
C PHE A 127 0.38 -1.67 -11.91
N ASN A 128 -0.46 -0.65 -12.09
CA ASN A 128 -0.41 0.18 -13.29
C ASN A 128 0.84 1.05 -13.37
N LEU A 129 1.45 1.41 -12.24
CA LEU A 129 2.74 2.10 -12.19
C LEU A 129 3.89 1.11 -12.40
N SER A 130 3.82 -0.07 -11.78
CA SER A 130 4.77 -1.17 -11.98
C SER A 130 4.85 -1.60 -13.44
N LYS A 131 3.71 -1.69 -14.15
CA LYS A 131 3.65 -1.96 -15.59
C LYS A 131 4.39 -0.94 -16.46
N GLN A 132 4.61 0.27 -15.93
CA GLN A 132 5.38 1.34 -16.58
C GLN A 132 6.82 1.42 -16.05
N GLY A 133 7.24 0.43 -15.26
CA GLY A 133 8.58 0.28 -14.72
C GLY A 133 8.82 0.97 -13.39
N VAL A 134 7.90 1.78 -12.84
CA VAL A 134 8.15 2.46 -11.56
C VAL A 134 8.11 1.43 -10.42
N PRO A 135 9.16 1.31 -9.58
CA PRO A 135 9.11 0.48 -8.38
C PRO A 135 8.03 0.96 -7.41
N VAL A 136 7.13 0.08 -6.99
CA VAL A 136 6.08 0.44 -6.02
C VAL A 136 6.07 -0.54 -4.86
N LEU A 137 6.11 0.00 -3.65
CA LEU A 137 5.91 -0.76 -2.42
C LEU A 137 4.42 -0.92 -2.18
N TYR A 138 3.95 -2.16 -2.07
CA TYR A 138 2.62 -2.46 -1.57
C TYR A 138 2.75 -3.37 -0.36
N ALA A 139 2.35 -2.87 0.80
CA ALA A 139 2.42 -3.61 2.06
C ALA A 139 1.12 -3.43 2.84
N LYS A 140 0.77 -4.41 3.67
CA LYS A 140 -0.40 -4.38 4.56
C LYS A 140 0.00 -4.89 5.95
N GLY A 141 -0.80 -4.58 6.97
CA GLY A 141 -0.73 -5.27 8.25
C GLY A 141 -0.86 -6.80 8.04
N GLY A 142 -0.04 -7.57 8.75
CA GLY A 142 -0.07 -9.02 8.67
C GLY A 142 -1.12 -9.67 9.57
N VAL A 143 -0.95 -10.96 9.89
CA VAL A 143 -1.92 -11.76 10.66
C VAL A 143 -1.42 -12.11 12.07
N ASP A 144 -0.17 -11.82 12.41
CA ASP A 144 0.36 -12.00 13.77
C ASP A 144 0.01 -10.81 14.66
N PHE A 145 -1.23 -10.77 15.15
CA PHE A 145 -1.68 -9.73 16.08
C PHE A 145 -0.92 -9.78 17.41
N ARG A 146 -0.54 -8.61 17.93
CA ARG A 146 0.12 -8.53 19.26
C ARG A 146 -0.74 -9.16 20.35
N VAL A 147 -2.06 -8.99 20.26
CA VAL A 147 -3.07 -9.61 21.12
C VAL A 147 -3.85 -10.66 20.34
N GLY A 148 -3.73 -11.93 20.75
CA GLY A 148 -4.42 -13.06 20.12
C GLY A 148 -3.60 -13.80 19.05
N GLY A 149 -2.46 -13.24 18.62
CA GLY A 149 -1.52 -13.89 17.72
C GLY A 149 -2.09 -14.22 16.35
N VAL A 150 -1.40 -15.12 15.65
CA VAL A 150 -1.77 -15.61 14.31
C VAL A 150 -3.18 -16.19 14.27
N ALA A 151 -3.60 -16.93 15.30
CA ALA A 151 -4.93 -17.55 15.33
C ALA A 151 -6.06 -16.51 15.23
N ARG A 152 -5.93 -15.37 15.94
CA ARG A 152 -6.87 -14.26 15.81
C ARG A 152 -6.83 -13.64 14.42
N GLY A 153 -5.63 -13.36 13.90
CA GLY A 153 -5.49 -12.71 12.60
C GLY A 153 -6.03 -13.55 11.45
N THR A 154 -5.79 -14.86 11.47
CA THR A 154 -6.38 -15.79 10.50
C THR A 154 -7.90 -15.77 10.55
N ALA A 155 -8.51 -15.86 11.74
CA ALA A 155 -9.96 -15.79 11.88
C ALA A 155 -10.54 -14.45 11.40
N LEU A 156 -9.86 -13.33 11.67
CA LEU A 156 -10.26 -12.01 11.17
C LEU A 156 -10.14 -11.89 9.64
N ALA A 157 -9.08 -12.43 9.05
CA ALA A 157 -8.88 -12.44 7.60
C ALA A 157 -9.94 -13.33 6.89
N GLU A 158 -10.29 -14.47 7.48
CA GLU A 158 -11.36 -15.33 6.99
C GLU A 158 -12.73 -14.65 7.09
N ASP A 159 -13.05 -13.99 8.23
CA ASP A 159 -14.27 -13.19 8.38
C ASP A 159 -14.33 -12.06 7.35
N TRP A 160 -13.22 -11.36 7.12
CA TRP A 160 -13.14 -10.29 6.13
C TRP A 160 -13.54 -10.80 4.74
N VAL A 161 -12.90 -11.87 4.25
CA VAL A 161 -13.21 -12.44 2.93
C VAL A 161 -14.63 -12.99 2.88
N ALA A 162 -15.06 -13.72 3.92
CA ALA A 162 -16.35 -14.39 3.94
C ALA A 162 -17.53 -13.41 4.10
N ASN A 163 -17.34 -12.30 4.82
CA ASN A 163 -18.46 -11.51 5.32
C ASN A 163 -18.36 -10.00 5.06
N ARG A 164 -17.23 -9.42 4.65
CA ARG A 164 -17.06 -7.95 4.57
C ARG A 164 -16.48 -7.42 3.26
N TYR A 165 -15.47 -8.08 2.71
CA TYR A 165 -14.85 -7.66 1.45
C TYR A 165 -15.89 -7.58 0.32
N HIS A 166 -15.97 -6.42 -0.33
CA HIS A 166 -16.94 -6.11 -1.39
C HIS A 166 -18.39 -6.41 -1.00
N LYS A 167 -18.78 -6.07 0.24
CA LYS A 167 -20.15 -6.26 0.76
C LYS A 167 -20.63 -5.01 1.49
N VAL A 168 -21.94 -4.88 1.61
CA VAL A 168 -22.64 -3.82 2.37
C VAL A 168 -22.34 -3.82 3.88
N SER A 169 -21.53 -4.76 4.34
CA SER A 169 -21.09 -4.92 5.73
C SER A 169 -19.69 -4.37 5.98
N ASP A 170 -19.01 -3.85 4.95
CA ASP A 170 -17.81 -3.03 5.10
C ASP A 170 -18.19 -1.61 5.56
N GLU A 171 -18.57 -1.55 6.83
CA GLU A 171 -19.07 -0.36 7.51
C GLU A 171 -18.10 0.12 8.59
N TYR A 172 -18.13 1.43 8.82
CA TYR A 172 -17.46 2.00 9.98
C TYR A 172 -18.05 1.42 11.26
N ARG A 173 -17.19 1.16 12.24
CA ARG A 173 -17.60 0.69 13.56
C ARG A 173 -16.88 1.48 14.63
N ASP A 174 -17.63 1.85 15.66
CA ASP A 174 -17.10 2.58 16.82
C ASP A 174 -16.09 1.76 17.65
N ASP A 175 -16.04 0.44 17.44
CA ASP A 175 -15.19 -0.50 18.17
C ASP A 175 -13.85 -0.83 17.47
N TRP A 176 -13.50 -0.10 16.41
CA TRP A 176 -12.20 -0.23 15.76
C TRP A 176 -11.04 0.09 16.70
N ASP A 177 -10.00 -0.75 16.66
CA ASP A 177 -8.71 -0.47 17.30
C ASP A 177 -7.75 0.09 16.25
N LEU A 178 -7.76 1.42 16.13
CA LEU A 178 -6.97 2.16 15.15
C LEU A 178 -5.47 2.20 15.46
N ALA A 179 -5.01 1.57 16.54
CA ALA A 179 -3.57 1.51 16.83
C ALA A 179 -2.78 0.79 15.73
N GLY A 180 -3.39 -0.19 15.04
CA GLY A 180 -2.80 -0.84 13.87
C GLY A 180 -2.65 0.13 12.69
N ALA A 181 -3.70 0.89 12.39
CA ALA A 181 -3.71 1.89 11.32
C ALA A 181 -2.65 2.97 11.55
N MET A 182 -2.47 3.43 12.79
CA MET A 182 -1.41 4.37 13.15
C MET A 182 0.00 3.80 12.91
N GLU A 183 0.24 2.53 13.22
CA GLU A 183 1.53 1.88 12.95
C GLU A 183 1.80 1.75 11.45
N ASP A 184 0.80 1.33 10.68
CA ASP A 184 0.90 1.20 9.22
C ASP A 184 1.14 2.57 8.56
N MET A 185 0.39 3.61 8.94
CA MET A 185 0.61 4.97 8.45
C MET A 185 1.99 5.51 8.78
N LEU A 186 2.45 5.33 10.03
CA LEU A 186 3.79 5.74 10.43
C LEU A 186 4.87 4.98 9.65
N LEU A 187 4.63 3.70 9.35
CA LEU A 187 5.55 2.89 8.55
C LEU A 187 5.63 3.42 7.11
N TYR A 188 4.49 3.72 6.46
CA TYR A 188 4.48 4.31 5.12
C TYR A 188 5.12 5.69 5.09
N TYR A 189 4.83 6.53 6.09
CA TYR A 189 5.47 7.84 6.26
C TYR A 189 6.99 7.71 6.39
N GLN A 190 7.50 6.80 7.22
CA GLN A 190 8.94 6.60 7.41
C GLN A 190 9.63 6.15 6.12
N VAL A 191 9.06 5.18 5.40
CA VAL A 191 9.58 4.74 4.10
C VAL A 191 9.58 5.92 3.11
N GLY A 192 8.47 6.63 3.00
CA GLY A 192 8.34 7.78 2.10
C GLY A 192 9.32 8.90 2.44
N ARG A 193 9.53 9.19 3.74
CA ARG A 193 10.43 10.24 4.20
C ARG A 193 11.88 9.88 3.94
N GLU A 194 12.28 8.64 4.24
CA GLU A 194 13.63 8.15 3.96
C GLU A 194 13.93 8.22 2.46
N LEU A 195 13.00 7.79 1.60
CA LEU A 195 13.14 7.92 0.15
C LEU A 195 13.17 9.37 -0.32
N ALA A 196 12.39 10.25 0.28
CA ALA A 196 12.31 11.64 -0.15
C ALA A 196 13.53 12.47 0.25
N ASP A 197 14.21 12.10 1.34
CA ASP A 197 15.40 12.78 1.87
C ASP A 197 16.72 12.11 1.45
N SER A 198 16.68 10.98 0.75
CA SER A 198 17.88 10.33 0.21
C SER A 198 18.28 10.86 -1.17
N ASP A 199 19.43 10.42 -1.68
CA ASP A 199 19.79 10.48 -3.10
C ASP A 199 19.68 9.10 -3.78
N THR A 200 19.14 8.09 -3.08
CA THR A 200 19.00 6.72 -3.59
C THR A 200 17.89 6.61 -4.64
N TRP A 201 18.00 5.60 -5.51
CA TRP A 201 17.03 5.31 -6.56
C TRP A 201 16.77 3.79 -6.59
N PRO A 202 15.89 3.29 -5.72
CA PRO A 202 15.66 1.85 -5.56
C PRO A 202 15.25 1.21 -6.88
N GLU A 203 15.73 0.00 -7.12
CA GLU A 203 15.43 -0.75 -8.34
C GLU A 203 14.47 -1.92 -8.12
N TRP A 204 13.89 -2.39 -9.21
CA TRP A 204 13.38 -3.74 -9.30
C TRP A 204 14.54 -4.74 -9.25
N ASN A 205 14.35 -5.85 -8.55
CA ASN A 205 15.30 -6.95 -8.53
C ASN A 205 15.42 -7.57 -9.93
N SER A 206 16.54 -8.24 -10.21
CA SER A 206 16.84 -8.82 -11.53
C SER A 206 15.82 -9.86 -12.01
N SER A 207 15.11 -10.50 -11.09
CA SER A 207 14.04 -11.47 -11.38
C SER A 207 12.68 -10.82 -11.65
N SER A 208 12.52 -9.53 -11.41
CA SER A 208 11.25 -8.84 -11.61
C SER A 208 10.96 -8.60 -13.09
N GLU A 209 9.73 -8.91 -13.51
CA GLU A 209 9.26 -8.67 -14.88
C GLU A 209 9.24 -7.18 -15.27
N PHE A 210 9.23 -6.27 -14.30
CA PHE A 210 9.20 -4.82 -14.54
C PHE A 210 10.59 -4.19 -14.72
N LYS A 211 11.68 -4.93 -14.43
CA LYS A 211 13.04 -4.36 -14.47
C LYS A 211 13.40 -3.85 -15.86
N ALA A 212 13.20 -4.64 -16.90
CA ALA A 212 13.56 -4.24 -18.26
C ALA A 212 12.80 -2.97 -18.72
N ILE A 213 11.54 -2.83 -18.29
CA ILE A 213 10.72 -1.65 -18.58
C ILE A 213 11.29 -0.42 -17.85
N ARG A 214 11.68 -0.58 -16.57
CA ARG A 214 12.30 0.49 -15.80
C ARG A 214 13.61 0.96 -16.43
N ASP A 215 14.50 0.03 -16.75
CA ASP A 215 15.81 0.33 -17.33
C ASP A 215 15.64 1.10 -18.66
N ALA A 216 14.69 0.67 -19.51
CA ALA A 216 14.34 1.37 -20.74
C ALA A 216 13.82 2.80 -20.46
N SER A 217 12.91 2.96 -19.49
CA SER A 217 12.32 4.26 -19.15
C SER A 217 13.35 5.29 -18.68
N LEU A 218 14.37 4.85 -17.92
CA LEU A 218 15.43 5.71 -17.40
C LEU A 218 16.45 6.08 -18.48
N SER A 219 16.72 5.19 -19.44
CA SER A 219 17.68 5.45 -20.52
C SER A 219 17.22 6.55 -21.50
N GLY A 220 15.91 6.75 -21.65
CA GLY A 220 15.34 7.78 -22.53
C GLY A 220 15.43 9.22 -22.00
N GLN A 221 15.98 9.42 -20.79
CA GLN A 221 16.09 10.74 -20.13
C GLN A 221 17.53 11.13 -19.74
N ARG A 222 18.54 10.33 -20.09
CA ARG A 222 19.97 10.67 -19.88
C ARG A 222 20.62 11.25 -21.13
#